data_AF-I3I9E8-F1
#
_entry.id   AF-I3I9E8-F1
#
_cell.length_a   1.000
_cell.length_b   1.000
_cell.length_c   1.000
_cell.angle_alpha   90.00
_cell.angle_beta   90.00
_cell.angle_gamma   90.00
#
_symmetry.space_group_name_H-M   'P 1'
#
loop_
_entity.id
_entity.type
_entity.pdbx_description
1 polymer ?
#
loop_
_entity_poly.entity_id
_entity_poly.type
_entity_poly.pdbx_seq_one_letter_code
_entity_poly.pdbx_strand_id
1 'polypeptide(L)'
;MQKNEIEKNKKYEKMKSFETHFFNMIESQKKLFDIFQLSFEKDGSISIERSGAAVAALEDEILNLKGLGFNQAQLSEEINETDKEDKIYSAVRTFCVIAKLIDKKLSNENGFTEFERKEYYEVLINYTDFSLVRLILLALKYTSSAQIDFLKHNLEFMDVLSKLGVLEYLDDM
;
A
#
# COMPACT_ATOMS: atom_id res chain seq x y z
N MET A 1 6.11 6.09 -41.96
CA MET A 1 4.94 5.28 -41.57
C MET A 1 5.35 4.00 -40.85
N GLN A 2 6.12 3.09 -41.45
CA GLN A 2 6.50 1.81 -40.81
C GLN A 2 7.21 1.91 -39.44
N LYS A 3 8.10 2.87 -39.21
CA LYS A 3 8.79 3.02 -37.89
C LYS A 3 7.83 3.37 -36.74
N ASN A 4 6.88 4.28 -36.98
CA ASN A 4 5.89 4.66 -35.97
C ASN A 4 4.93 3.50 -35.65
N GLU A 5 4.60 2.67 -36.63
CA GLU A 5 3.76 1.47 -36.41
C GLU A 5 4.49 0.43 -35.57
N ILE A 6 5.79 0.22 -35.82
CA ILE A 6 6.62 -0.70 -35.03
C ILE A 6 6.75 -0.23 -33.58
N GLU A 7 6.95 1.08 -33.35
CA GLU A 7 7.04 1.64 -31.99
C GLU A 7 5.72 1.55 -31.23
N LYS A 8 4.59 1.82 -31.91
CA LYS A 8 3.25 1.64 -31.33
C LYS A 8 3.00 0.18 -30.94
N ASN A 9 3.35 -0.77 -31.81
CA ASN A 9 3.21 -2.20 -31.50
C ASN A 9 4.09 -2.62 -30.31
N LYS A 10 5.33 -2.11 -30.22
CA LYS A 10 6.20 -2.38 -29.06
C LYS A 10 5.62 -1.83 -27.76
N LYS A 11 5.08 -0.61 -27.77
CA LYS A 11 4.43 -0.03 -26.59
C LYS A 11 3.19 -0.85 -26.18
N TYR A 12 2.38 -1.27 -27.16
CA TYR A 12 1.20 -2.11 -26.93
C TYR A 12 1.55 -3.46 -26.28
N GLU A 13 2.56 -4.15 -26.79
CA GLU A 13 3.01 -5.43 -26.20
C GLU A 13 3.57 -5.27 -24.79
N LYS A 14 4.32 -4.18 -24.53
CA LYS A 14 4.76 -3.84 -23.16
C LYS A 14 3.57 -3.62 -22.23
N MET A 15 2.55 -2.90 -22.69
CA MET A 15 1.35 -2.62 -21.90
C MET A 15 0.60 -3.91 -21.57
N LYS A 16 0.32 -4.74 -22.58
CA LYS A 16 -0.38 -6.01 -22.39
C LYS A 16 0.34 -6.94 -21.42
N SER A 17 1.66 -7.04 -21.54
CA SER A 17 2.49 -7.80 -20.61
C SER A 17 2.46 -7.23 -19.19
N PHE A 18 2.48 -5.90 -19.06
CA PHE A 18 2.37 -5.22 -17.78
C PHE A 18 1.02 -5.48 -17.12
N GLU A 19 -0.10 -5.25 -17.82
CA GLU A 19 -1.45 -5.43 -17.27
C GLU A 19 -1.69 -6.85 -16.77
N THR A 20 -1.26 -7.84 -17.55
CA THR A 20 -1.36 -9.26 -17.15
C THR A 20 -0.63 -9.50 -15.82
N HIS A 21 0.58 -8.96 -15.68
CA HIS A 21 1.37 -9.12 -14.45
C HIS A 21 0.76 -8.32 -13.29
N PHE A 22 0.32 -7.09 -13.55
CA PHE A 22 -0.27 -6.18 -12.58
C PHE A 22 -1.53 -6.75 -11.94
N PHE A 23 -2.50 -7.22 -12.74
CA PHE A 23 -3.74 -7.79 -12.20
C PHE A 23 -3.51 -9.13 -11.47
N ASN A 24 -2.59 -9.96 -11.95
CA ASN A 24 -2.20 -11.18 -11.23
C ASN A 24 -1.57 -10.89 -9.87
N MET A 25 -0.80 -9.79 -9.76
CA MET A 25 -0.23 -9.37 -8.49
C MET A 25 -1.27 -8.80 -7.54
N ILE A 26 -2.25 -8.03 -8.04
CA ILE A 26 -3.39 -7.56 -7.22
C ILE A 26 -4.17 -8.76 -6.66
N GLU A 27 -4.46 -9.76 -7.49
CA GLU A 27 -5.15 -10.98 -7.02
C GLU A 27 -4.32 -11.73 -5.96
N SER A 28 -3.00 -11.81 -6.15
CA SER A 28 -2.10 -12.44 -5.18
C SER A 28 -2.02 -11.66 -3.87
N GLN A 29 -1.97 -10.33 -3.94
CA GLN A 29 -2.03 -9.45 -2.77
C GLN A 29 -3.31 -9.68 -1.98
N LYS A 30 -4.46 -9.75 -2.66
CA LYS A 30 -5.75 -10.01 -2.00
C LYS A 30 -5.71 -11.32 -1.21
N LYS A 31 -5.23 -12.41 -1.82
CA LYS A 31 -5.09 -13.71 -1.15
C LYS A 31 -4.17 -13.67 0.07
N LEU A 32 -3.09 -12.89 0.00
CA LEU A 32 -2.18 -12.69 1.12
C LEU A 32 -2.82 -11.87 2.24
N PHE A 33 -3.65 -10.89 1.90
CA PHE A 33 -4.39 -10.10 2.89
C PHE A 33 -5.54 -10.88 3.53
N ASP A 34 -6.17 -11.82 2.82
CA ASP A 34 -7.20 -12.71 3.38
C ASP A 34 -6.68 -13.60 4.52
N ILE A 35 -5.36 -13.85 4.58
CA ILE A 35 -4.70 -14.60 5.66
C ILE A 35 -3.91 -13.72 6.63
N PHE A 36 -3.92 -12.39 6.42
CA PHE A 36 -3.31 -11.44 7.33
C PHE A 36 -4.01 -11.51 8.70
N GLN A 37 -3.23 -11.51 9.76
CA GLN A 37 -3.75 -11.51 11.12
C GLN A 37 -2.78 -10.83 12.07
N LEU A 38 -3.33 -10.24 13.12
CA LEU A 38 -2.59 -9.64 14.24
C LEU A 38 -3.09 -10.24 15.54
N SER A 39 -2.19 -10.34 16.51
CA SER A 39 -2.51 -10.81 17.85
C SER A 39 -2.48 -9.64 18.81
N PHE A 40 -3.53 -9.48 19.61
CA PHE A 40 -3.64 -8.42 20.60
C PHE A 40 -3.81 -9.05 21.98
N GLU A 41 -3.04 -8.58 22.95
CA GLU A 41 -3.18 -9.02 24.34
C GLU A 41 -4.07 -8.05 25.10
N LYS A 42 -5.18 -8.56 25.66
CA LYS A 42 -6.11 -7.79 26.48
C LYS A 42 -6.53 -8.60 27.70
N ASP A 43 -6.34 -8.03 28.88
CA ASP A 43 -6.72 -8.63 30.17
C ASP A 43 -6.16 -10.06 30.38
N GLY A 44 -4.94 -10.33 29.88
CA GLY A 44 -4.28 -11.64 29.96
C GLY A 44 -4.80 -12.69 28.97
N SER A 45 -5.65 -12.29 28.02
CA SER A 45 -6.11 -13.11 26.91
C SER A 45 -5.59 -12.59 25.57
N ILE A 46 -5.17 -13.50 24.69
CA ILE A 46 -4.73 -13.15 23.33
C ILE A 46 -5.92 -13.31 22.39
N SER A 47 -6.35 -12.23 21.74
CA SER A 47 -7.26 -12.27 20.60
C SER A 47 -6.47 -12.27 19.30
N ILE A 48 -6.94 -13.03 18.31
CA ILE A 48 -6.37 -13.05 16.96
C ILE A 48 -7.41 -12.48 16.02
N GLU A 49 -7.12 -11.30 15.49
CA GLU A 49 -7.97 -10.61 14.52
C GLU A 49 -7.44 -10.84 13.11
N ARG A 50 -8.32 -10.88 12.11
CA ARG A 50 -7.97 -11.22 10.71
C ARG A 50 -8.36 -10.13 9.72
N SER A 51 -7.55 -9.96 8.68
CA SER A 51 -7.78 -9.06 7.53
C SER A 51 -8.29 -7.69 7.99
N GLY A 52 -9.49 -7.29 7.58
CA GLY A 52 -10.06 -5.99 7.97
C GLY A 52 -10.27 -5.82 9.47
N ALA A 53 -10.62 -6.89 10.21
CA ALA A 53 -10.77 -6.81 11.67
C ALA A 53 -9.43 -6.58 12.37
N ALA A 54 -8.33 -7.14 11.85
CA ALA A 54 -6.99 -6.90 12.37
C ALA A 54 -6.58 -5.43 12.21
N VAL A 55 -6.91 -4.84 11.05
CA VAL A 55 -6.66 -3.42 10.80
C VAL A 55 -7.51 -2.55 11.71
N ALA A 56 -8.80 -2.85 11.87
CA ALA A 56 -9.68 -2.12 12.79
C ALA A 56 -9.20 -2.18 14.25
N ALA A 57 -8.77 -3.35 14.73
CA ALA A 57 -8.24 -3.49 16.08
C ALA A 57 -6.92 -2.71 16.28
N LEU A 58 -6.04 -2.69 15.28
CA LEU A 58 -4.82 -1.87 15.31
C LEU A 58 -5.15 -0.38 15.40
N GLU A 59 -6.17 0.06 14.68
CA GLU A 59 -6.63 1.45 14.67
C GLU A 59 -7.23 1.88 16.00
N ASP A 60 -8.07 1.03 16.60
CA ASP A 60 -8.61 1.23 17.93
C ASP A 60 -7.47 1.34 18.96
N GLU A 61 -6.44 0.51 18.86
CA GLU A 61 -5.28 0.58 19.74
C GLU A 61 -4.51 1.90 19.58
N ILE A 62 -4.27 2.35 18.35
CA ILE A 62 -3.62 3.64 18.08
C ILE A 62 -4.43 4.80 18.67
N LEU A 63 -5.75 4.80 18.49
CA LEU A 63 -6.62 5.85 19.03
C LEU A 63 -6.65 5.83 20.57
N ASN A 64 -6.65 4.65 21.19
CA ASN A 64 -6.54 4.51 22.64
C ASN A 64 -5.22 5.10 23.16
N LEU A 65 -4.09 4.74 22.55
CA LEU A 65 -2.77 5.25 22.91
C LEU A 65 -2.67 6.77 22.73
N LYS A 66 -3.24 7.32 21.64
CA LYS A 66 -3.38 8.78 21.45
C LYS A 66 -4.19 9.42 22.57
N GLY A 67 -5.30 8.80 22.98
CA GLY A 67 -6.11 9.24 24.12
C GLY A 67 -5.36 9.26 25.46
N LEU A 68 -4.36 8.38 25.60
CA LEU A 68 -3.44 8.34 26.75
C LEU A 68 -2.28 9.34 26.65
N GLY A 69 -2.20 10.12 25.56
CA GLY A 69 -1.20 11.17 25.37
C GLY A 69 0.10 10.71 24.70
N PHE A 70 0.11 9.52 24.07
CA PHE A 70 1.27 9.08 23.30
C PHE A 70 1.50 10.00 22.10
N ASN A 71 2.77 10.37 21.88
CA ASN A 71 3.17 11.11 20.69
C ASN A 71 3.48 10.16 19.51
N GLN A 72 3.69 10.72 18.31
CA GLN A 72 3.93 9.94 17.10
C GLN A 72 5.12 8.98 17.21
N ALA A 73 6.21 9.36 17.87
CA ALA A 73 7.38 8.49 18.01
C ALA A 73 7.09 7.28 18.91
N GLN A 74 6.33 7.48 19.98
CA GLN A 74 5.89 6.41 20.87
C GLN A 74 4.91 5.47 20.15
N LEU A 75 3.95 6.02 19.40
CA LEU A 75 3.02 5.21 18.59
C LEU A 75 3.76 4.35 17.56
N SER A 76 4.78 4.91 16.90
CA SER A 76 5.65 4.16 16.00
C SER A 76 6.35 2.98 16.69
N GLU A 77 6.82 3.17 17.93
CA GLU A 77 7.44 2.11 18.73
C GLU A 77 6.42 1.00 19.07
N GLU A 78 5.23 1.36 19.56
CA GLU A 78 4.17 0.41 19.88
C GLU A 78 3.68 -0.39 18.66
N ILE A 79 3.58 0.25 17.49
CA ILE A 79 3.21 -0.44 16.24
C ILE A 79 4.30 -1.43 15.82
N ASN A 80 5.58 -1.07 15.96
CA ASN A 80 6.67 -2.00 15.66
C ASN A 80 6.69 -3.18 16.65
N GLU A 81 6.37 -2.95 17.92
CA GLU A 81 6.24 -4.01 18.92
C GLU A 81 5.04 -4.93 18.65
N THR A 82 3.94 -4.36 18.12
CA THR A 82 2.78 -5.12 17.64
C THR A 82 3.15 -5.96 16.40
N ASP A 83 4.04 -5.45 15.56
CA ASP A 83 4.50 -6.12 14.33
C ASP A 83 5.74 -6.99 14.49
N LYS A 84 5.98 -7.58 15.67
CA LYS A 84 7.17 -8.44 15.92
C LYS A 84 7.36 -9.60 14.94
N GLU A 85 6.29 -10.07 14.32
CA GLU A 85 6.32 -11.14 13.31
C GLU A 85 6.32 -10.62 11.85
N ASP A 86 6.58 -9.33 11.64
CA ASP A 86 6.61 -8.67 10.33
C ASP A 86 5.33 -8.88 9.49
N LYS A 87 4.16 -9.00 10.13
CA LYS A 87 2.87 -9.20 9.44
C LYS A 87 2.41 -7.94 8.73
N ILE A 88 2.45 -6.79 9.39
CA ILE A 88 2.13 -5.47 8.81
C ILE A 88 3.13 -5.17 7.71
N TYR A 89 4.43 -5.32 7.99
CA TYR A 89 5.46 -5.14 6.98
C TYR A 89 5.25 -6.05 5.76
N SER A 90 4.96 -7.34 5.96
CA SER A 90 4.72 -8.28 4.87
C SER A 90 3.50 -7.89 4.04
N ALA A 91 2.39 -7.52 4.67
CA ALA A 91 1.18 -7.08 3.98
C ALA A 91 1.45 -5.83 3.14
N VAL A 92 2.05 -4.80 3.73
CA VAL A 92 2.30 -3.52 3.05
C VAL A 92 3.37 -3.66 1.94
N ARG A 93 4.36 -4.53 2.15
CA ARG A 93 5.38 -4.83 1.13
C ARG A 93 4.75 -5.33 -0.16
N THR A 94 3.70 -6.16 -0.11
CA THR A 94 3.05 -6.65 -1.34
C THR A 94 2.54 -5.49 -2.20
N PHE A 95 1.92 -4.49 -1.59
CA PHE A 95 1.46 -3.28 -2.26
C PHE A 95 2.62 -2.47 -2.84
N CYS A 96 3.66 -2.27 -2.04
CA CYS A 96 4.85 -1.54 -2.47
C CYS A 96 5.51 -2.16 -3.70
N VAL A 97 5.52 -3.50 -3.82
CA VAL A 97 6.10 -4.19 -4.98
C VAL A 97 5.27 -3.92 -6.24
N ILE A 98 3.94 -3.86 -6.14
CA ILE A 98 3.07 -3.52 -7.27
C ILE A 98 3.28 -2.06 -7.68
N ALA A 99 3.36 -1.14 -6.71
CA ALA A 99 3.66 0.27 -6.98
C ALA A 99 5.03 0.46 -7.68
N LYS A 100 6.05 -0.31 -7.29
CA LYS A 100 7.36 -0.33 -7.97
C LYS A 100 7.30 -0.93 -9.37
N LEU A 101 6.39 -1.87 -9.61
CA LEU A 101 6.17 -2.43 -10.96
C LEU A 101 5.66 -1.36 -11.91
N ILE A 102 4.71 -0.52 -11.46
CA ILE A 102 4.17 0.61 -12.23
C ILE A 102 5.33 1.52 -12.67
N ASP A 103 6.11 2.04 -11.73
CA ASP A 103 7.26 2.92 -12.02
C ASP A 103 8.24 2.29 -13.00
N LYS A 104 8.56 1.01 -12.81
CA LYS A 104 9.57 0.32 -13.62
C LYS A 104 9.07 0.05 -15.04
N LYS A 105 7.83 -0.40 -15.20
CA LYS A 105 7.30 -0.90 -16.48
C LYS A 105 6.67 0.21 -17.31
N LEU A 106 6.09 1.20 -16.67
CA LEU A 106 5.45 2.36 -17.29
C LEU A 106 6.33 3.62 -17.19
N SER A 107 7.65 3.44 -17.20
CA SER A 107 8.60 4.54 -17.19
C SER A 107 8.59 5.34 -18.50
N ASN A 108 9.08 6.58 -18.43
CA ASN A 108 9.30 7.42 -19.62
C ASN A 108 10.25 6.75 -20.63
N GLU A 109 11.27 6.04 -20.15
CA GLU A 109 12.19 5.25 -20.98
C GLU A 109 11.46 4.13 -21.75
N ASN A 110 10.35 3.63 -21.22
CA ASN A 110 9.53 2.63 -21.87
C ASN A 110 8.47 3.21 -22.83
N GLY A 111 8.38 4.53 -22.96
CA GLY A 111 7.45 5.23 -23.84
C GLY A 111 6.10 5.58 -23.20
N PHE A 112 6.04 5.57 -21.87
CA PHE A 112 4.84 5.89 -21.10
C PHE A 112 4.98 7.25 -20.41
N THR A 113 3.85 7.82 -20.03
CA THR A 113 3.76 9.14 -19.41
C THR A 113 3.46 9.04 -17.93
N GLU A 114 3.70 10.14 -17.21
CA GLU A 114 3.25 10.31 -15.82
C GLU A 114 1.73 10.13 -15.70
N PHE A 115 0.96 10.63 -16.67
CA PHE A 115 -0.49 10.46 -16.68
C PHE A 115 -0.88 8.97 -16.69
N GLU A 116 -0.29 8.18 -17.59
CA GLU A 116 -0.54 6.74 -17.65
C GLU A 116 -0.13 6.02 -16.35
N ARG A 117 0.97 6.42 -15.69
CA ARG A 117 1.36 5.85 -14.39
C ARG A 117 0.35 6.17 -13.29
N LYS A 118 -0.11 7.42 -13.21
CA LYS A 118 -1.12 7.86 -12.25
C LYS A 118 -2.44 7.11 -12.41
N GLU A 119 -2.87 6.84 -13.64
CA GLU A 119 -4.04 5.99 -13.90
C GLU A 119 -3.88 4.59 -13.29
N TYR A 120 -2.72 3.95 -13.41
CA TYR A 120 -2.50 2.63 -12.78
C TYR A 120 -2.29 2.69 -11.27
N TYR A 121 -1.77 3.78 -10.71
CA TYR A 121 -1.79 3.98 -9.27
C TYR A 121 -3.22 4.09 -8.74
N GLU A 122 -4.08 4.81 -9.46
CA GLU A 122 -5.49 4.93 -9.13
C GLU A 122 -6.20 3.58 -9.21
N VAL A 123 -5.96 2.80 -10.27
CA VAL A 123 -6.46 1.42 -10.38
C VAL A 123 -5.95 0.55 -9.24
N LEU A 124 -4.67 0.63 -8.89
CA LEU A 124 -4.10 -0.13 -7.78
C LEU A 124 -4.83 0.18 -6.48
N ILE A 125 -5.00 1.46 -6.14
CA ILE A 125 -5.67 1.87 -4.91
C ILE A 125 -7.13 1.41 -4.90
N ASN A 126 -7.86 1.63 -6.00
CA ASN A 126 -9.29 1.30 -6.10
C ASN A 126 -9.58 -0.22 -6.09
N TYR A 127 -8.65 -1.05 -6.55
CA TYR A 127 -8.79 -2.51 -6.54
C TYR A 127 -8.15 -3.17 -5.31
N THR A 128 -7.47 -2.41 -4.46
CA THR A 128 -6.95 -2.90 -3.18
C THR A 128 -8.08 -2.90 -2.15
N ASP A 129 -8.16 -3.93 -1.30
CA ASP A 129 -9.13 -3.94 -0.19
C ASP A 129 -8.95 -2.67 0.66
N PHE A 130 -10.05 -1.99 0.97
CA PHE A 130 -9.97 -0.70 1.65
C PHE A 130 -9.30 -0.82 3.04
N SER A 131 -9.45 -1.94 3.73
CA SER A 131 -8.73 -2.17 4.99
C SER A 131 -7.22 -2.26 4.77
N LEU A 132 -6.78 -2.87 3.66
CA LEU A 132 -5.37 -2.89 3.30
C LEU A 132 -4.89 -1.48 2.89
N VAL A 133 -5.71 -0.68 2.19
CA VAL A 133 -5.39 0.74 1.92
C VAL A 133 -5.16 1.50 3.23
N ARG A 134 -6.05 1.37 4.22
CA ARG A 134 -5.89 1.98 5.53
C ARG A 134 -4.63 1.50 6.25
N LEU A 135 -4.32 0.21 6.20
CA LEU A 135 -3.07 -0.34 6.74
C LEU A 135 -1.82 0.27 6.06
N ILE A 136 -1.86 0.49 4.74
CA ILE A 136 -0.78 1.17 4.01
C ILE A 136 -0.64 2.62 4.48
N LEU A 137 -1.74 3.33 4.69
CA LEU A 137 -1.73 4.70 5.21
C LEU A 137 -1.13 4.74 6.62
N LEU A 138 -1.54 3.85 7.52
CA LEU A 138 -0.94 3.72 8.85
C LEU A 138 0.56 3.45 8.77
N ALA A 139 0.99 2.55 7.87
CA ALA A 139 2.40 2.27 7.65
C ALA A 139 3.16 3.49 7.11
N LEU A 140 2.57 4.30 6.22
CA LEU A 140 3.15 5.57 5.79
C LEU A 140 3.30 6.53 6.98
N LYS A 141 2.37 6.57 7.93
CA LYS A 141 2.46 7.50 9.07
C LYS A 141 3.44 7.04 10.16
N TYR A 142 3.43 5.75 10.47
CA TYR A 142 4.03 5.23 11.71
C TYR A 142 5.21 4.28 11.51
N THR A 143 5.43 3.75 10.31
CA THR A 143 6.53 2.82 10.06
C THR A 143 7.61 3.44 9.17
N SER A 144 8.80 2.86 9.24
CA SER A 144 9.96 3.28 8.45
C SER A 144 10.63 2.05 7.85
N SER A 145 10.63 1.95 6.52
CA SER A 145 11.36 0.93 5.79
C SER A 145 11.62 1.41 4.37
N ALA A 146 12.61 0.84 3.68
CA ALA A 146 12.94 1.24 2.31
C ALA A 146 11.78 1.08 1.30
N GLN A 147 10.81 0.20 1.60
CA GLN A 147 9.61 0.01 0.79
C GLN A 147 8.59 1.12 1.04
N ILE A 148 8.38 1.50 2.29
CA ILE A 148 7.51 2.59 2.70
C ILE A 148 8.08 3.93 2.25
N ASP A 149 9.38 4.14 2.43
CA ASP A 149 10.07 5.35 2.02
C ASP A 149 9.98 5.56 0.52
N PHE A 150 9.99 4.49 -0.28
CA PHE A 150 9.73 4.59 -1.71
C PHE A 150 8.35 5.18 -2.00
N LEU A 151 7.29 4.73 -1.31
CA LEU A 151 5.95 5.27 -1.50
C LEU A 151 5.84 6.72 -1.02
N LYS A 152 6.40 7.04 0.16
CA LYS A 152 6.41 8.39 0.73
C LYS A 152 7.00 9.43 -0.22
N HIS A 153 8.04 9.06 -0.94
CA HIS A 153 8.76 9.96 -1.85
C HIS A 153 8.31 9.85 -3.31
N ASN A 154 7.35 8.96 -3.63
CA ASN A 154 6.77 8.87 -4.96
C ASN A 154 5.68 9.94 -5.12
N LEU A 155 6.03 11.07 -5.74
CA LEU A 155 5.13 12.21 -5.92
C LEU A 155 3.88 11.87 -6.75
N GLU A 156 4.00 10.95 -7.71
CA GLU A 156 2.88 10.54 -8.55
C GLU A 156 1.84 9.74 -7.75
N PHE A 157 2.32 8.81 -6.93
CA PHE A 157 1.48 8.05 -6.00
C PHE A 157 0.82 8.94 -4.94
N MET A 158 1.59 9.85 -4.32
CA MET A 158 1.05 10.78 -3.32
C MET A 158 0.02 11.73 -3.90
N ASP A 159 0.19 12.20 -5.14
CA ASP A 159 -0.82 13.00 -5.86
C ASP A 159 -2.12 12.21 -6.06
N VAL A 160 -2.04 10.91 -6.41
CA VAL A 160 -3.23 10.07 -6.54
C VAL A 160 -3.91 9.84 -5.19
N LEU A 161 -3.17 9.56 -4.11
CA LEU A 161 -3.76 9.44 -2.78
C LEU A 161 -4.49 10.73 -2.36
N SER A 162 -3.90 11.89 -2.64
CA SER A 162 -4.54 13.19 -2.38
C SER A 162 -5.81 13.38 -3.20
N LYS A 163 -5.79 13.05 -4.50
CA LYS A 163 -6.94 13.18 -5.40
C LYS A 163 -8.10 12.28 -5.03
N LEU A 164 -7.81 11.09 -4.51
CA LEU A 164 -8.81 10.14 -4.04
C LEU A 164 -9.36 10.50 -2.64
N GLY A 165 -8.84 11.54 -1.99
CA GLY A 165 -9.28 11.97 -0.66
C GLY A 165 -8.89 11.00 0.47
N VAL A 166 -8.08 9.98 0.19
CA VAL A 166 -7.74 8.95 1.19
C VAL A 166 -6.67 9.43 2.18
N LEU A 167 -5.94 10.51 1.89
CA LEU A 167 -4.97 11.09 2.83
C LEU A 167 -5.65 11.73 4.05
N GLU A 168 -6.89 12.22 3.91
CA GLU A 168 -7.67 12.81 5.01
C GLU A 168 -7.90 11.79 6.14
N TYR A 169 -7.88 10.50 5.81
CA TYR A 169 -7.89 9.41 6.79
C TYR A 169 -6.80 9.55 7.85
N LEU A 170 -5.62 10.06 7.48
CA LEU A 170 -4.49 10.19 8.40
C LEU A 170 -4.63 11.33 9.38
N ASP A 171 -5.57 12.26 9.18
CA ASP A 171 -5.79 13.38 10.10
C ASP A 171 -6.44 12.88 11.40
N ASP A 172 -7.30 11.86 11.30
CA ASP A 172 -7.94 11.21 12.45
C ASP A 172 -7.00 10.22 13.16
N MET A 173 -6.07 9.61 12.40
CA MET A 173 -5.14 8.61 12.92
C MET A 173 -3.91 9.18 13.57
#